data_AF-A0A9E4BU07-F1
#
_entry.id   AF-A0A9E4BU07-F1
#
_cell.length_a   1.000
_cell.length_b   1.000
_cell.length_c   1.000
_cell.angle_alpha   90.00
_cell.angle_beta   90.00
_cell.angle_gamma   90.00
#
_symmetry.space_group_name_H-M   'P 1'
#
loop_
_entity.id
_entity.type
_entity.pdbx_description
1 polymer ?
#
loop_
_entity_poly.entity_id
_entity_poly.type
_entity_poly.pdbx_seq_one_letter_code
_entity_poly.pdbx_strand_id
1 'polypeptide(L)'
;MEFQISEPRQRVSAEHVLTALHRNIRTMYLESVPSPDLFVGLNGLKTLAEDLERWKKGGDNKARAYLKQLYDQARPVIIERDGHGRYLKPAADVLGLPQLAEVGEDLRTITQKWIVFRNLCLKGYRGKTMATTLDKLHGRLLEIAALEEKALTRWSSTVA
;
A
#
# COMPACT_ATOMS: atom_id res chain seq x y z
N MET A 1 -43.53 24.40 -5.20
CA MET A 1 -42.11 24.23 -4.81
C MET A 1 -41.41 23.68 -6.05
N GLU A 2 -40.78 24.55 -6.83
CA GLU A 2 -40.08 24.15 -8.06
C GLU A 2 -38.71 23.61 -7.68
N PHE A 3 -38.46 22.34 -7.99
CA PHE A 3 -37.13 21.76 -7.87
C PHE A 3 -36.27 22.28 -9.02
N GLN A 4 -35.38 23.22 -8.74
CA GLN A 4 -34.29 23.55 -9.66
C GLN A 4 -33.43 22.30 -9.83
N ILE A 5 -33.48 21.73 -11.03
CA ILE A 5 -32.54 20.69 -11.46
C ILE A 5 -31.18 21.40 -11.56
N SER A 6 -30.34 21.19 -10.54
CA SER A 6 -28.95 21.63 -10.51
C SER A 6 -28.26 21.26 -11.83
N GLU A 7 -27.45 22.18 -12.34
CA GLU A 7 -26.68 22.13 -13.59
C GLU A 7 -26.23 20.72 -14.03
N PRO A 8 -26.16 20.45 -15.35
CA PRO A 8 -25.68 19.17 -15.85
C PRO A 8 -24.31 18.88 -15.25
N ARG A 9 -24.23 17.84 -14.40
CA ARG A 9 -22.98 17.36 -13.80
C ARG A 9 -21.96 17.26 -14.92
N GLN A 10 -20.96 18.13 -14.87
CA GLN A 10 -19.88 18.17 -15.85
C GLN A 10 -19.37 16.74 -16.00
N ARG A 11 -19.49 16.16 -17.20
CA ARG A 11 -19.03 14.79 -17.45
C ARG A 11 -17.52 14.79 -17.25
N VAL A 12 -17.08 14.34 -16.08
CA VAL A 12 -15.67 14.14 -15.79
C VAL A 12 -15.17 13.13 -16.82
N SER A 13 -14.21 13.53 -17.65
CA SER A 13 -13.65 12.62 -18.65
C SER A 13 -12.95 11.47 -17.94
N ALA A 14 -12.93 10.30 -18.57
CA ALA A 14 -12.17 9.15 -18.11
C ALA A 14 -10.72 9.49 -17.76
N GLU A 15 -10.11 10.34 -18.57
CA GLU A 15 -8.76 10.86 -18.41
C GLU A 15 -8.60 11.68 -17.11
N HIS A 16 -9.59 12.50 -16.74
CA HIS A 16 -9.58 13.22 -15.46
C HIS A 16 -9.69 12.27 -14.26
N VAL A 17 -10.50 11.21 -14.36
CA VAL A 17 -10.63 10.18 -13.31
C VAL A 17 -9.30 9.44 -13.15
N LEU A 18 -8.68 9.01 -14.25
CA LEU A 18 -7.39 8.32 -14.23
C LEU A 18 -6.27 9.22 -13.71
N THR A 19 -6.24 10.50 -14.11
CA THR A 19 -5.25 11.47 -13.62
C THR A 19 -5.41 11.74 -12.12
N ALA A 20 -6.65 11.91 -11.64
CA ALA A 20 -6.91 12.12 -10.21
C ALA A 20 -6.56 10.88 -9.38
N LEU A 21 -6.91 9.69 -9.88
CA LEU A 21 -6.55 8.42 -9.27
C LEU A 21 -5.03 8.26 -9.21
N HIS A 22 -4.34 8.53 -10.32
CA HIS A 22 -2.89 8.44 -10.42
C HIS A 22 -2.21 9.42 -9.47
N ARG A 23 -2.68 10.66 -9.39
CA ARG A 23 -2.16 11.65 -8.43
C ARG A 23 -2.36 11.18 -6.99
N ASN A 24 -3.56 10.72 -6.62
CA ASN A 24 -3.84 10.25 -5.27
C ASN A 24 -3.00 9.02 -4.90
N ILE A 25 -2.92 8.04 -5.81
CA ILE A 25 -2.09 6.84 -5.63
C ILE A 25 -0.62 7.22 -5.54
N ARG A 26 -0.13 8.08 -6.45
CA ARG A 26 1.26 8.53 -6.45
C ARG A 26 1.61 9.28 -5.16
N THR A 27 0.74 10.16 -4.67
CA THR A 27 0.91 10.83 -3.37
C THR A 27 0.92 9.80 -2.24
N MET A 28 -0.01 8.83 -2.21
CA MET A 28 -0.02 7.77 -1.20
C MET A 28 1.24 6.88 -1.21
N TYR A 29 1.88 6.70 -2.38
CA TYR A 29 2.99 5.76 -2.56
C TYR A 29 4.39 6.42 -2.61
N LEU A 30 4.49 7.69 -2.99
CA LEU A 30 5.76 8.44 -3.06
C LEU A 30 5.90 9.45 -1.93
N GLU A 31 4.79 10.07 -1.50
CA GLU A 31 4.74 11.08 -0.45
C GLU A 31 4.16 10.44 0.81
N SER A 32 4.85 9.44 1.35
CA SER A 32 4.69 9.16 2.76
C SER A 32 5.13 10.40 3.51
N VAL A 33 4.18 11.15 4.06
CA VAL A 33 4.48 12.15 5.10
C VAL A 33 5.45 11.47 6.06
N PRO A 34 6.60 12.09 6.40
CA PRO A 34 7.52 11.57 7.40
C PRO A 34 6.82 11.65 8.77
N SER A 35 5.80 10.83 8.94
CA SER A 35 5.34 10.43 10.24
C SER A 35 6.38 9.42 10.72
N PRO A 36 6.95 9.60 11.92
CA PRO A 36 7.82 8.61 12.54
C PRO A 36 7.13 7.23 12.72
N ASP A 37 5.84 7.12 12.37
CA ASP A 37 4.97 5.99 12.62
C ASP A 37 4.37 5.35 11.35
N LEU A 38 4.76 5.71 10.12
CA LEU A 38 4.20 5.09 8.91
C LEU A 38 5.26 4.88 7.81
N PHE A 39 5.76 3.65 7.69
CA PHE A 39 6.64 3.19 6.60
C PHE A 39 5.82 2.79 5.36
N VAL A 40 5.09 3.75 4.79
CA VAL A 40 4.26 3.52 3.59
C VAL A 40 5.02 4.00 2.35
N GLY A 41 4.78 3.37 1.20
CA GLY A 41 5.40 3.76 -0.07
C GLY A 41 6.83 3.24 -0.25
N LEU A 42 7.37 3.43 -1.46
CA LEU A 42 8.62 2.77 -1.89
C LEU A 42 9.82 3.11 -1.01
N ASN A 43 9.98 4.39 -0.66
CA ASN A 43 11.11 4.83 0.16
C ASN A 43 10.96 4.33 1.61
N GLY A 44 9.76 4.43 2.19
CA GLY A 44 9.48 3.93 3.53
C GLY A 44 9.73 2.42 3.65
N LEU A 45 9.34 1.64 2.64
CA LEU A 45 9.59 0.20 2.59
C LEU A 45 11.08 -0.14 2.51
N LYS A 46 11.85 0.57 1.68
CA LYS A 46 13.30 0.37 1.55
C LYS A 46 14.04 0.74 2.84
N THR A 47 13.73 1.89 3.42
CA THR A 47 14.30 2.32 4.71
C THR A 47 13.96 1.34 5.83
N LEU A 48 12.71 0.88 5.92
CA LEU A 48 12.32 -0.11 6.91
C LEU A 48 13.08 -1.43 6.73
N ALA A 49 13.31 -1.86 5.49
CA ALA A 49 14.10 -3.06 5.22
C ALA A 49 15.54 -2.90 5.77
N GLU A 50 16.19 -1.77 5.52
CA GLU A 50 17.53 -1.48 6.09
C GLU A 50 17.52 -1.44 7.62
N ASP A 51 16.46 -0.88 8.23
CA ASP A 51 16.33 -0.83 9.68
C ASP A 51 16.14 -2.22 10.30
N LEU A 52 15.44 -3.14 9.64
CA LEU A 52 15.37 -4.54 10.09
C LEU A 52 16.75 -5.20 10.16
N GLU A 53 17.64 -4.93 9.21
CA GLU A 53 19.03 -5.41 9.24
C GLU A 53 19.81 -4.82 10.42
N ARG A 54 19.57 -3.53 10.75
CA ARG A 54 20.18 -2.89 11.92
C ARG A 54 19.65 -3.47 13.22
N TRP A 55 18.36 -3.79 13.30
CA TRP A 55 17.74 -4.35 14.53
C TRP A 55 18.29 -5.74 14.88
N LYS A 56 18.71 -6.53 13.89
CA LYS A 56 19.43 -7.80 14.15
C LYS A 56 20.68 -7.59 15.01
N LYS A 57 21.35 -6.44 14.88
CA LYS A 57 22.57 -6.10 15.63
C LYS A 57 22.27 -5.51 17.02
N GLY A 58 21.04 -5.03 17.26
CA GLY A 58 20.66 -4.24 18.44
C GLY A 58 20.03 -5.00 19.61
N GLY A 59 19.81 -6.32 19.47
CA GLY A 59 19.26 -7.19 20.51
C GLY A 59 17.73 -7.38 20.49
N ASP A 60 17.28 -8.51 21.01
CA ASP A 60 15.91 -9.03 20.78
C ASP A 60 14.78 -8.20 21.39
N ASN A 61 14.98 -7.57 22.56
CA ASN A 61 13.90 -6.87 23.26
C ASN A 61 13.43 -5.61 22.53
N LYS A 62 14.36 -4.83 21.96
CA LYS A 62 14.03 -3.66 21.13
C LYS A 62 13.36 -4.09 19.83
N ALA A 63 13.89 -5.12 19.17
CA ALA A 63 13.31 -5.67 17.96
C ALA A 63 11.85 -6.11 18.15
N ARG A 64 11.50 -6.76 19.28
CA ARG A 64 10.10 -7.15 19.57
C ARG A 64 9.16 -5.96 19.67
N ALA A 65 9.57 -4.88 20.34
CA ALA A 65 8.75 -3.68 20.47
C ALA A 65 8.44 -3.07 19.09
N TYR A 66 9.47 -2.97 18.24
CA TYR A 66 9.29 -2.48 16.88
C TYR A 66 8.43 -3.40 16.02
N LEU A 67 8.59 -4.71 16.11
CA LEU A 67 7.73 -5.66 15.38
C LEU A 67 6.27 -5.57 15.81
N LYS A 68 5.98 -5.29 17.09
CA LYS A 68 4.62 -5.02 17.55
C LYS A 68 4.08 -3.73 16.91
N GLN A 69 4.87 -2.67 16.90
CA GLN A 69 4.49 -1.40 16.26
C GLN A 69 4.19 -1.60 14.77
N LEU A 70 5.05 -2.32 14.04
CA LEU A 70 4.84 -2.65 12.62
C LEU A 70 3.57 -3.50 12.39
N TYR A 71 3.27 -4.44 13.28
CA TYR A 71 2.04 -5.23 13.21
C TYR A 71 0.77 -4.36 13.33
N ASP A 72 0.81 -3.37 14.23
CA ASP A 72 -0.29 -2.43 14.46
C ASP A 72 -0.43 -1.45 13.28
N GLN A 73 0.70 -0.91 12.77
CA GLN A 73 0.76 0.03 11.64
C GLN A 73 0.41 -0.61 10.29
N ALA A 74 0.66 -1.91 10.09
CA ALA A 74 0.28 -2.58 8.84
C ALA A 74 -1.25 -2.67 8.64
N ARG A 75 -2.03 -2.60 9.71
CA ARG A 75 -3.50 -2.76 9.66
C ARG A 75 -4.20 -1.64 8.84
N PRO A 76 -4.00 -0.34 9.10
CA PRO A 76 -4.64 0.71 8.31
C PRO A 76 -4.25 0.62 6.82
N VAL A 77 -2.98 0.33 6.52
CA VAL A 77 -2.51 0.15 5.13
C VAL A 77 -3.28 -0.96 4.41
N ILE A 78 -3.51 -2.09 5.08
CA ILE A 78 -4.30 -3.21 4.52
C ILE A 78 -5.74 -2.79 4.27
N ILE A 79 -6.38 -2.10 5.23
CA ILE A 79 -7.79 -1.71 5.14
C ILE A 79 -8.01 -0.74 3.99
N GLU A 80 -7.18 0.30 3.88
CA GLU A 80 -7.30 1.31 2.83
C GLU A 80 -7.12 0.68 1.44
N ARG A 81 -6.06 -0.13 1.26
CA ARG A 81 -5.75 -0.74 -0.04
C ARG A 81 -6.76 -1.80 -0.46
N ASP A 82 -7.24 -2.63 0.46
CA ASP A 82 -8.32 -3.59 0.17
C ASP A 82 -9.62 -2.85 -0.19
N GLY A 83 -9.93 -1.76 0.52
CA GLY A 83 -11.03 -0.87 0.19
C GLY A 83 -10.94 -0.36 -1.24
N HIS A 84 -9.84 0.31 -1.59
CA HIS A 84 -9.61 0.81 -2.95
C HIS A 84 -9.71 -0.30 -4.01
N GLY A 85 -9.05 -1.44 -3.77
CA GLY A 85 -9.08 -2.58 -4.69
C GLY A 85 -10.49 -3.11 -4.97
N ARG A 86 -11.37 -3.14 -3.95
CA ARG A 86 -12.76 -3.58 -4.08
C ARG A 86 -13.63 -2.60 -4.85
N TYR A 87 -13.45 -1.29 -4.63
CA TYR A 87 -14.31 -0.27 -5.27
C TYR A 87 -13.95 0.00 -6.73
N LEU A 88 -12.69 -0.22 -7.13
CA LEU A 88 -12.24 0.10 -8.48
C LEU A 88 -12.80 -0.83 -9.56
N LYS A 89 -13.08 -2.10 -9.24
CA LYS A 89 -13.66 -3.03 -10.22
C LYS A 89 -15.09 -2.65 -10.63
N PRO A 90 -16.05 -2.42 -9.70
CA PRO A 90 -17.37 -1.89 -10.07
C PRO A 90 -17.29 -0.53 -10.76
N ALA A 91 -16.34 0.33 -10.35
CA ALA A 91 -16.14 1.62 -11.01
C ALA A 91 -15.66 1.47 -12.48
N ALA A 92 -14.82 0.47 -12.76
CA ALA A 92 -14.39 0.13 -14.12
C ALA A 92 -15.59 -0.19 -15.02
N ASP A 93 -16.52 -1.00 -14.53
CA ASP A 93 -17.72 -1.41 -15.27
C ASP A 93 -18.66 -0.23 -15.53
N VAL A 94 -18.91 0.61 -14.51
CA VAL A 94 -19.80 1.78 -14.63
C VAL A 94 -19.22 2.86 -15.55
N LEU A 95 -17.89 3.05 -15.52
CA LEU A 95 -17.22 4.11 -16.27
C LEU A 95 -16.72 3.64 -17.66
N GLY A 96 -16.76 2.34 -17.95
CA GLY A 96 -16.20 1.77 -19.17
C GLY A 96 -14.67 1.86 -19.21
N LEU A 97 -14.00 1.78 -18.05
CA LEU A 97 -12.56 1.96 -17.90
C LEU A 97 -11.90 0.70 -17.35
N PRO A 98 -11.55 -0.28 -18.21
CA PRO A 98 -10.96 -1.55 -17.78
C PRO A 98 -9.66 -1.35 -16.98
N GLN A 99 -8.94 -0.25 -17.22
CA GLN A 99 -7.72 0.11 -16.49
C GLN A 99 -7.96 0.26 -14.99
N LEU A 100 -9.15 0.70 -14.55
CA LEU A 100 -9.49 0.78 -13.13
C LEU A 100 -9.56 -0.61 -12.50
N ALA A 101 -10.07 -1.62 -13.22
CA ALA A 101 -10.10 -2.99 -12.73
C ALA A 101 -8.68 -3.56 -12.58
N GLU A 102 -7.76 -3.21 -13.49
CA GLU A 102 -6.35 -3.60 -13.40
C GLU A 102 -5.67 -2.99 -12.17
N VAL A 103 -5.85 -1.68 -11.94
CA VAL A 103 -5.36 -1.01 -10.72
C VAL A 103 -5.94 -1.68 -9.47
N GLY A 104 -7.24 -2.01 -9.49
CA GLY A 104 -7.89 -2.69 -8.40
C GLY A 104 -7.26 -4.05 -8.07
N GLU A 105 -6.93 -4.84 -9.09
CA GLU A 105 -6.29 -6.15 -8.92
C GLU A 105 -4.84 -6.03 -8.41
N ASP A 106 -4.09 -5.07 -8.92
CA ASP A 106 -2.74 -4.77 -8.44
C ASP A 106 -2.78 -4.41 -6.94
N LEU A 107 -3.72 -3.56 -6.51
CA LEU A 107 -3.91 -3.19 -5.11
C LEU A 107 -4.25 -4.40 -4.23
N ARG A 108 -5.12 -5.30 -4.69
CA ARG A 108 -5.47 -6.53 -3.94
C ARG A 108 -4.26 -7.46 -3.81
N THR A 109 -3.50 -7.64 -4.89
CA THR A 109 -2.27 -8.44 -4.89
C THR A 109 -1.27 -7.91 -3.88
N ILE A 110 -1.02 -6.60 -3.88
CA ILE A 110 -0.11 -5.95 -2.92
C ILE A 110 -0.66 -6.07 -1.48
N THR A 111 -1.96 -5.89 -1.28
CA THR A 111 -2.62 -6.05 0.03
C THR A 111 -2.39 -7.46 0.60
N GLN A 112 -2.48 -8.50 -0.21
CA GLN A 112 -2.22 -9.86 0.24
C GLN A 112 -0.80 -10.03 0.79
N LYS A 113 0.19 -9.34 0.20
CA LYS A 113 1.57 -9.35 0.68
C LYS A 113 1.73 -8.60 2.00
N TRP A 114 1.02 -7.48 2.17
CA TRP A 114 0.93 -6.76 3.44
C TRP A 114 0.31 -7.61 4.56
N ILE A 115 -0.72 -8.42 4.27
CA ILE A 115 -1.30 -9.35 5.23
C ILE A 115 -0.26 -10.38 5.69
N VAL A 116 0.51 -10.93 4.75
CA VAL A 116 1.60 -11.88 5.07
C VAL A 116 2.68 -11.20 5.92
N PHE A 117 3.10 -9.98 5.55
CA PHE A 117 4.04 -9.18 6.33
C PHE A 117 3.56 -8.97 7.77
N ARG A 118 2.32 -8.51 7.95
CA ARG A 118 1.71 -8.32 9.26
C ARG A 118 1.71 -9.60 10.09
N ASN A 119 1.36 -10.74 9.48
CA ASN A 119 1.38 -12.03 10.17
C ASN A 119 2.80 -12.47 10.57
N LEU A 120 3.83 -12.12 9.79
CA LEU A 120 5.22 -12.35 10.16
C LEU A 120 5.64 -11.46 11.34
N CYS A 121 5.25 -10.18 11.36
CA CYS A 121 5.47 -9.30 12.51
C CYS A 121 4.85 -9.89 13.78
N LEU A 122 3.60 -10.38 13.69
CA LEU A 122 2.90 -11.07 14.78
C LEU A 122 3.67 -12.27 15.32
N LYS A 123 4.17 -13.12 14.43
CA LYS A 123 4.97 -14.29 14.80
C LYS A 123 6.31 -13.88 15.41
N GLY A 124 6.94 -12.83 14.91
CA GLY A 124 8.23 -12.36 15.39
C GLY A 124 8.18 -11.75 16.78
N TYR A 125 7.19 -10.88 17.06
CA TYR A 125 7.11 -10.25 18.39
C TYR A 125 6.62 -11.22 19.48
N ARG A 126 5.86 -12.26 19.12
CA ARG A 126 5.40 -13.32 20.05
C ARG A 126 6.35 -14.53 20.13
N GLY A 127 7.25 -14.68 19.16
CA GLY A 127 8.08 -15.87 18.98
C GLY A 127 9.41 -15.82 19.72
N LYS A 128 10.16 -16.92 19.63
CA LYS A 128 11.51 -17.05 20.21
C LYS A 128 12.64 -16.83 19.19
N THR A 129 12.37 -16.99 17.89
CA THR A 129 13.38 -16.91 16.82
C THR A 129 13.31 -15.57 16.07
N MET A 130 14.01 -14.56 16.61
CA MET A 130 13.98 -13.18 16.10
C MET A 130 14.72 -13.03 14.76
N ALA A 131 15.99 -13.46 14.69
CA ALA A 131 16.83 -13.28 13.50
C ALA A 131 16.18 -13.81 12.20
N THR A 132 15.72 -15.06 12.23
CA THR A 132 15.02 -15.68 11.08
C THR A 132 13.72 -14.96 10.72
N THR A 133 13.03 -14.36 11.69
CA THR A 133 11.82 -13.59 11.41
C THR A 133 12.17 -12.26 10.75
N LEU A 134 13.23 -11.59 11.20
CA LEU A 134 13.73 -10.37 10.59
C LEU A 134 14.21 -10.60 9.14
N ASP A 135 14.89 -11.72 8.85
CA ASP A 135 15.27 -12.09 7.47
C ASP A 135 14.05 -12.21 6.55
N LYS A 136 13.01 -12.90 7.03
CA LYS A 136 11.77 -13.11 6.27
C LYS A 136 11.01 -11.79 6.05
N LEU A 137 11.01 -10.91 7.05
CA LEU A 137 10.39 -9.60 6.96
C LEU A 137 11.14 -8.68 5.99
N HIS A 138 12.47 -8.69 6.02
CA HIS A 138 13.32 -7.95 5.08
C HIS A 138 12.99 -8.35 3.63
N GLY A 139 13.06 -9.65 3.32
CA GLY A 139 12.73 -10.14 1.97
C GLY A 139 11.29 -9.80 1.56
N ARG A 140 10.35 -9.83 2.51
CA ARG A 140 8.95 -9.48 2.25
C ARG A 140 8.76 -7.99 1.92
N LEU A 141 9.47 -7.09 2.60
CA LEU A 141 9.41 -5.65 2.32
C LEU A 141 9.95 -5.33 0.93
N LEU A 142 11.07 -5.94 0.55
CA LEU A 142 11.63 -5.78 -0.79
C LEU A 142 10.69 -6.31 -1.88
N GLU A 143 10.03 -7.45 -1.64
CA GLU A 143 9.02 -7.99 -2.55
C GLU A 143 7.81 -7.04 -2.69
N ILE A 144 7.32 -6.48 -1.58
CA ILE A 144 6.24 -5.48 -1.61
C ILE A 144 6.71 -4.26 -2.42
N ALA A 145 7.89 -3.71 -2.13
CA ALA A 145 8.43 -2.55 -2.83
C ALA A 145 8.53 -2.80 -4.34
N ALA A 146 9.03 -3.96 -4.77
CA ALA A 146 9.12 -4.30 -6.19
C ALA A 146 7.74 -4.40 -6.87
N LEU A 147 6.72 -4.93 -6.17
CA LEU A 147 5.35 -4.96 -6.68
C LEU A 147 4.75 -3.56 -6.79
N GLU A 148 4.96 -2.71 -5.79
CA GLU A 148 4.50 -1.33 -5.81
C GLU A 148 5.16 -0.54 -6.94
N GLU A 149 6.47 -0.72 -7.16
CA GLU A 149 7.21 -0.05 -8.22
C GLU A 149 6.70 -0.47 -9.60
N LYS A 150 6.52 -1.78 -9.82
CA LYS A 150 5.94 -2.31 -11.05
C LYS A 150 4.53 -1.77 -11.31
N ALA A 151 3.69 -1.74 -10.28
CA ALA A 151 2.33 -1.24 -10.39
C ALA A 151 2.33 0.26 -10.74
N LEU A 152 3.14 1.07 -10.05
CA LEU A 152 3.29 2.50 -10.34
C LEU A 152 3.77 2.76 -11.77
N THR A 153 4.76 2.01 -12.27
CA THR A 153 5.23 2.14 -13.66
C THR A 153 4.10 1.84 -14.65
N ARG A 154 3.38 0.73 -14.44
CA ARG A 154 2.25 0.34 -15.30
C ARG A 154 1.16 1.41 -15.32
N TRP A 155 0.73 1.88 -14.15
CA TRP A 155 -0.30 2.90 -14.03
C TRP A 155 0.14 4.22 -14.67
N SER A 156 1.43 4.57 -14.58
CA SER A 156 1.98 5.77 -15.23
C SER A 156 2.01 5.68 -16.75
N SER A 157 2.28 4.49 -17.30
CA SER A 157 2.25 4.26 -18.75
C SER A 157 0.84 4.20 -19.36
N THR A 158 -0.20 4.15 -18.52
CA THR A 158 -1.60 4.05 -18.95
C THR A 158 -2.23 5.42 -19.19
N VAL A 159 -1.59 6.50 -18.72
CA VAL A 159 -2.09 7.88 -18.80
C VAL A 159 -1.24 8.75 -19.74
N ALA A 160 -0.15 8.21 -20.30
CA ALA A 160 0.74 8.88 -21.25
C ALA A 160 0.42 8.45 -22.69
#